data_AF-A0A856MRW2-F1
#
_entry.id   AF-A0A856MRW2-F1
#
_cell.length_a   1.000
_cell.length_b   1.000
_cell.length_c   1.000
_cell.angle_alpha   90.00
_cell.angle_beta   90.00
_cell.angle_gamma   90.00
#
_symmetry.space_group_name_H-M   'P 1'
#
loop_
_entity.id
_entity.type
_entity.pdbx_description
1 polymer ?
#
loop_
_entity_poly.entity_id
_entity_poly.type
_entity_poly.pdbx_seq_one_letter_code
_entity_poly.pdbx_strand_id
1 'polypeptide(L)' 'MARPVRVKLCARCSQAAPTLYRVKCEEDGDWIFVCPECWQHVSQDNPFYVYGGTWKAKKKH' A
#
# COMPACT_ATOMS: atom_id res chain seq x y z
N MET A 1 13.38 -9.05 -23.01
CA MET A 1 13.85 -9.23 -21.61
C MET A 1 12.75 -8.75 -20.67
N ALA A 2 12.11 -9.65 -19.93
CA ALA A 2 11.05 -9.27 -19.00
C ALA A 2 11.65 -8.46 -17.84
N ARG A 3 11.26 -7.19 -17.71
CA ARG A 3 11.70 -6.35 -16.59
C ARG A 3 11.23 -7.00 -15.28
N PRO A 4 12.07 -7.03 -14.22
CA PRO A 4 11.67 -7.63 -12.96
C PRO A 4 10.42 -6.93 -12.46
N VAL A 5 9.35 -7.70 -12.26
CA VAL A 5 8.16 -7.24 -11.53
C VAL A 5 8.68 -6.90 -10.15
N ARG A 6 8.71 -5.61 -9.80
CA ARG A 6 8.99 -5.23 -8.42
C ARG A 6 7.82 -5.75 -7.63
N VAL A 7 8.06 -6.71 -6.75
CA VAL A 7 7.07 -7.24 -5.82
C VAL A 7 7.38 -6.59 -4.47
N LYS A 8 6.36 -5.99 -3.88
CA LYS A 8 6.45 -5.40 -2.56
C LYS A 8 5.34 -6.02 -1.72
N LEU A 9 5.65 -6.31 -0.47
CA LEU A 9 4.73 -6.97 0.43
C LEU A 9 3.90 -5.93 1.18
N CYS A 10 2.65 -6.28 1.46
CA CYS A 10 1.78 -5.52 2.35
C CYS A 10 2.35 -5.54 3.77
N ALA A 11 2.41 -4.39 4.44
CA ALA A 11 2.88 -4.28 5.83
C ALA A 11 1.95 -5.01 6.83
N ARG A 12 0.68 -5.23 6.50
CA ARG A 12 -0.29 -5.91 7.36
C ARG A 12 -0.34 -7.42 7.13
N CYS A 13 -0.64 -7.85 5.91
CA CYS A 13 -0.81 -9.28 5.59
C CYS A 13 0.44 -9.93 4.99
N SER A 14 1.54 -9.19 4.78
CA SER A 14 2.76 -9.68 4.12
C SER A 14 2.53 -10.27 2.72
N GLN A 15 1.39 -10.01 2.09
CA GLN A 15 1.09 -10.51 0.76
C GLN A 15 1.65 -9.59 -0.33
N ALA A 16 2.14 -10.22 -1.39
CA ALA A 16 2.55 -9.56 -2.61
C ALA A 16 1.32 -9.04 -3.38
N ALA A 17 1.24 -7.73 -3.61
CA ALA A 17 0.17 -7.14 -4.41
C ALA A 17 0.73 -6.34 -5.60
N PRO A 18 0.06 -6.36 -6.77
CA PRO A 18 0.46 -5.56 -7.92
C PRO A 18 0.27 -4.06 -7.69
N THR A 19 -0.60 -3.70 -6.73
CA THR A 19 -0.90 -2.33 -6.33
C THR A 19 -0.88 -2.27 -4.81
N LEU A 20 -0.13 -1.32 -4.26
CA LEU A 20 -0.09 -1.04 -2.82
C LEU A 20 -0.39 0.44 -2.60
N TYR A 21 -1.14 0.73 -1.56
CA TYR A 21 -1.46 2.09 -1.13
C TYR A 21 -0.49 2.48 -0.03
N ARG A 22 0.18 3.61 -0.19
CA ARG A 22 0.99 4.21 0.86
C ARG A 22 0.05 5.05 1.72
N VAL A 23 -0.11 4.64 2.97
CA VAL A 23 -1.04 5.28 3.90
C VAL A 23 -0.36 5.45 5.24
N LYS A 24 -0.81 6.44 6.00
CA LYS A 24 -0.42 6.66 7.39
C LYS A 24 -1.70 6.57 8.22
N CYS A 25 -1.70 5.69 9.22
CA CYS A 25 -2.87 5.37 10.04
C CYS A 25 -2.82 5.98 11.45
N GLU A 26 -1.69 6.56 11.84
CA GLU A 26 -1.48 7.21 13.14
C GLU A 26 -0.94 8.61 12.89
N GLU A 27 -1.24 9.58 13.76
CA GLU A 27 -0.86 10.99 13.57
C GLU A 27 0.67 11.20 13.48
N ASP A 28 1.43 10.45 14.28
CA ASP A 28 2.91 10.41 14.28
C ASP A 28 3.50 9.11 13.70
N GLY A 29 2.66 8.21 13.18
CA GLY A 29 3.12 6.91 12.68
C GLY A 29 3.93 6.98 11.38
N ASP A 30 4.58 5.86 11.10
CA ASP A 30 5.29 5.64 9.84
C ASP A 30 4.35 5.44 8.66
N TRP A 31 4.89 5.73 7.47
CA TRP A 31 4.20 5.43 6.22
C TRP A 31 4.26 3.95 5.90
N ILE A 32 3.12 3.29 5.92
CA ILE A 32 3.01 1.87 5.59
C ILE A 32 2.46 1.65 4.18
N PHE A 33 2.87 0.56 3.55
CA PHE A 33 2.29 0.11 2.28
C PHE A 33 1.30 -1.01 2.55
N VAL A 34 0.04 -0.83 2.15
CA VAL A 34 -1.02 -1.81 2.34
C VAL A 34 -1.62 -2.25 1.00
N CYS A 35 -2.03 -3.51 0.92
CA CYS A 35 -2.77 -4.03 -0.25
C CYS A 35 -4.19 -3.43 -0.29
N PRO A 36 -4.92 -3.55 -1.42
CA PRO A 36 -6.26 -2.98 -1.55
C PRO A 36 -7.25 -3.50 -0.50
N GLU A 37 -7.15 -4.79 -0.14
CA GLU A 37 -7.97 -5.39 0.92
C GLU A 37 -7.67 -4.75 2.27
N CYS A 38 -6.40 -4.74 2.69
CA CYS A 38 -6.03 -4.10 3.95
C CYS A 38 -6.37 -2.60 3.93
N TRP A 39 -6.18 -1.93 2.80
CA TRP A 39 -6.51 -0.51 2.62
C TRP A 39 -7.97 -0.21 2.91
N GLN A 40 -8.91 -1.02 2.41
CA GLN A 40 -10.33 -0.85 2.74
C GLN A 40 -10.54 -0.86 4.26
N HIS A 41 -9.99 -1.86 4.96
CA HIS A 41 -10.07 -1.93 6.41
C HIS A 41 -9.43 -0.73 7.13
N VAL A 42 -8.30 -0.19 6.64
CA VAL A 42 -7.68 0.98 7.27
C VAL A 42 -8.45 2.27 6.95
N SER A 43 -9.00 2.39 5.74
CA SER A 43 -9.70 3.61 5.32
C SER A 43 -11.07 3.80 5.97
N GLN A 44 -11.73 2.70 6.37
CA GLN A 44 -13.12 2.74 6.81
C GLN A 44 -13.28 3.16 8.27
N ASP A 45 -12.23 3.02 9.09
CA ASP A 45 -12.30 3.15 10.55
C ASP A 45 -11.22 4.06 11.16
N ASN A 46 -10.52 4.89 10.36
CA ASN A 46 -9.41 5.70 10.87
C ASN A 46 -9.60 7.21 10.63
N PRO A 47 -9.80 8.03 11.68
CA PRO A 47 -9.88 9.49 11.55
C PRO A 47 -8.52 10.12 11.22
N PHE A 48 -7.42 9.44 11.56
CA PHE A 48 -6.04 9.87 11.26
C PHE A 48 -5.50 9.32 9.94
N TYR A 49 -6.39 8.77 9.10
CA TYR A 49 -6.00 8.20 7.83
C TYR A 49 -5.47 9.29 6.88
N VAL A 50 -4.21 9.16 6.47
CA VAL A 50 -3.59 10.01 5.45
C VAL A 50 -3.16 9.16 4.26
N TYR A 51 -3.58 9.58 3.08
CA TYR A 51 -3.18 8.96 1.82
C TYR A 51 -1.91 9.60 1.26
N GLY A 52 -0.88 8.79 1.02
CA GLY A 52 0.46 9.22 0.56
C GLY A 52 0.83 8.75 -0.85
N GLY A 53 -0.13 8.18 -1.59
CA GLY A 53 0.06 7.76 -2.98
C GLY A 53 -0.09 6.26 -3.21
N THR A 54 -0.11 5.86 -4.48
CA THR A 54 -0.23 4.46 -4.89
C THR A 54 1.06 4.00 -5.52
N TRP A 55 1.59 2.89 -5.03
CA TRP A 55 2.67 2.15 -5.67
C TRP A 55 2.11 1.06 -6.58
N LYS A 56 2.59 0.99 -7.82
CA LYS A 56 2.20 -0.03 -8.80
C LYS A 56 3.43 -0.81 -9.24
N ALA A 57 3.35 -2.14 -9.19
CA ALA A 57 4.41 -3.06 -9.58
C ALA A 57 4.76 -2.94 -11.08
N LYS A 58 3.79 -2.56 -11.91
CA LYS A 58 3.95 -2.33 -13.35
C LYS A 58 3.86 -0.83 -13.65
N LYS A 59 4.93 -0.23 -14.17
CA LYS A 59 4.81 1.03 -14.92
C LYS A 59 4.11 0.69 -16.23
N LYS A 60 2.90 1.22 -16.48
CA LYS A 60 2.28 1.16 -17.82
C LYS A 60 3.25 1.87 -18.78
N HIS A 61 3.60 1.18 -19.86
CA HIS A 61 4.35 1.70 -20.99
C HIS A 61 3.43 2.58 -21.83
#